data_AF-A0A815I6D6-F1
#
_entry.id   AF-A0A815I6D6-F1
#
_cell.length_a   1.000
_cell.length_b   1.000
_cell.length_c   1.000
_cell.angle_alpha   90.00
_cell.angle_beta   90.00
_cell.angle_gamma   90.00
#
_symmetry.space_group_name_H-M   'P 1'
#
loop_
_entity.id
_entity.type
_entity.pdbx_description
1 polymer ?
#
loop_
_entity_poly.entity_id
_entity_poly.type
_entity_poly.pdbx_seq_one_letter_code
_entity_poly.pdbx_strand_id
1 'polypeptide(L)'
;NIPYAALLRAARICSDVNDFHAECIRIDMSLLLNEYPPSFIRKQFYHFFHCNNAMNVLTALNANSYRYLHQNSLYQPTRREKQLTVVLKDAVLSPAVLKPKVWDKSIMYPRYQFDAPNSKTLSIQFYKWWKNYYKNEKASVRTIKIRLVANTNETVESYLVHKKPPKEILTRMENDGHNR
;
A
#
# COMPACT_ATOMS: atom_id res chain seq x y z
N ASN A 1 15.29 7.35 7.16
CA ASN A 1 15.06 8.45 6.20
C ASN A 1 13.99 9.45 6.66
N ILE A 2 14.00 9.85 7.94
CA ILE A 2 13.07 10.88 8.43
C ILE A 2 13.34 12.25 7.77
N PRO A 3 14.61 12.74 7.67
CA PRO A 3 14.88 14.03 7.02
C PRO A 3 14.51 14.05 5.54
N TYR A 4 14.83 13.00 4.80
CA TYR A 4 14.47 12.85 3.40
C TYR A 4 12.95 12.90 3.18
N ALA A 5 12.17 12.22 4.04
CA ALA A 5 10.72 12.20 3.94
C ALA A 5 10.11 13.58 4.26
N ALA A 6 10.68 14.30 5.23
CA ALA A 6 10.28 15.67 5.55
C ALA A 6 10.52 16.61 4.36
N LEU A 7 11.69 16.54 3.72
CA LEU A 7 12.00 17.32 2.52
C LEU A 7 11.10 17.00 1.34
N LEU A 8 10.79 15.71 1.11
CA LEU A 8 9.86 15.32 0.05
C LEU A 8 8.44 15.85 0.31
N ARG A 9 8.01 15.90 1.58
CA ARG A 9 6.73 16.49 1.95
C ARG A 9 6.74 18.01 1.74
N ALA A 10 7.79 18.70 2.19
CA ALA A 10 7.96 20.14 1.99
C ALA A 10 7.91 20.50 0.50
N ALA A 11 8.64 19.75 -0.32
CA ALA A 11 8.69 19.92 -1.77
C ALA A 11 7.33 19.82 -2.45
N ARG A 12 6.37 19.09 -1.87
CA ARG A 12 5.01 18.94 -2.41
C ARG A 12 4.06 20.04 -1.97
N ILE A 13 4.28 20.60 -0.78
CA ILE A 13 3.37 21.57 -0.16
C ILE A 13 3.76 22.99 -0.59
N CYS A 14 5.04 23.31 -0.60
CA CYS A 14 5.53 24.63 -0.94
C CYS A 14 5.37 24.88 -2.45
N SER A 15 4.69 25.97 -2.81
CA SER A 15 4.50 26.34 -4.22
C SER A 15 5.65 27.18 -4.77
N ASP A 16 6.37 27.89 -3.89
CA ASP A 16 7.51 28.74 -4.23
C ASP A 16 8.84 28.20 -3.68
N VAL A 17 9.94 28.59 -4.34
CA VAL A 17 11.29 28.22 -3.95
C VAL A 17 11.71 28.85 -2.61
N ASN A 18 11.23 30.06 -2.31
CA ASN A 18 11.55 30.72 -1.04
C ASN A 18 10.83 30.06 0.13
N ASP A 19 9.55 29.74 -0.04
CA ASP A 19 8.77 28.98 0.95
C ASP A 19 9.42 27.63 1.23
N PHE A 20 9.85 26.94 0.17
CA PHE A 20 10.55 25.67 0.31
C PHE A 20 11.90 25.82 1.03
N HIS A 21 12.65 26.88 0.76
CA HIS A 21 13.92 27.15 1.44
C HIS A 21 13.71 27.44 2.93
N ALA A 22 12.73 28.28 3.28
CA ALA A 22 12.35 28.54 4.67
C ALA A 22 11.93 27.25 5.38
N GLU A 23 11.18 26.39 4.70
CA GLU A 23 10.77 25.09 5.21
C GLU A 23 11.96 24.13 5.41
N CYS A 24 12.97 24.15 4.53
CA CYS A 24 14.21 23.39 4.70
C CYS A 24 14.94 23.81 5.98
N ILE A 25 15.05 25.11 6.24
CA ILE A 25 15.65 25.64 7.47
C ILE A 25 14.85 25.19 8.70
N ARG A 26 13.52 25.28 8.63
CA ARG A 26 12.64 24.84 9.73
C ARG A 26 12.80 23.35 10.02
N ILE A 27 12.92 22.52 8.99
CA ILE A 27 13.17 21.08 9.12
C ILE A 27 14.54 20.81 9.74
N ASP A 28 15.58 21.49 9.27
CA ASP A 28 16.95 21.35 9.81
C ASP A 28 16.98 21.70 11.30
N MET A 29 16.43 22.86 11.67
CA MET A 29 16.31 23.29 13.07
C MET A 29 15.51 22.29 13.90
N SER A 30 14.38 21.80 13.40
CA SER A 30 13.57 20.81 14.11
C SER A 30 14.33 19.50 14.34
N LEU A 31 15.13 19.06 13.37
CA LEU A 31 15.95 17.85 13.51
C LEU A 31 17.08 18.06 14.51
N LEU A 32 17.75 19.21 14.48
CA LEU A 32 18.79 19.56 15.45
C LEU A 32 18.25 19.62 16.87
N LEU A 33 17.06 20.21 17.07
CA LEU A 33 16.39 20.27 18.37
C LEU A 33 15.96 18.89 18.89
N ASN A 34 15.72 17.93 17.99
CA ASN A 34 15.46 16.53 18.33
C ASN A 34 16.75 15.68 18.40
N GLU A 35 17.90 16.32 18.62
CA GLU A 35 19.22 15.68 18.84
C GLU A 35 19.71 14.80 17.67
N TYR A 36 19.24 15.06 16.43
CA TYR A 36 19.79 14.37 15.27
C TYR A 36 21.23 14.85 14.97
N PRO A 37 22.18 13.96 14.66
CA PRO A 37 23.54 14.35 14.33
C PRO A 37 23.59 15.27 13.09
N PRO A 38 24.27 16.43 13.13
CA PRO A 38 24.34 17.36 11.99
C PRO A 38 24.90 16.73 10.71
N SER A 39 25.88 15.84 10.86
CA SER A 39 26.47 15.08 9.74
C SER A 39 25.45 14.17 9.06
N PHE A 40 24.56 13.56 9.83
CA PHE A 40 23.47 12.74 9.31
C PHE A 40 22.44 13.58 8.56
N ILE A 41 22.04 14.73 9.11
CA ILE A 41 21.07 15.63 8.46
C ILE A 41 21.62 16.12 7.12
N ARG A 42 22.85 16.63 7.08
CA ARG A 42 23.53 17.08 5.85
C ARG A 42 23.60 15.98 4.80
N LYS A 43 23.97 14.75 5.20
CA LYS A 43 24.01 13.60 4.29
C LYS A 43 22.64 13.31 3.68
N GLN A 44 21.57 13.38 4.47
CA GLN A 44 20.21 13.13 3.99
C GLN A 44 19.69 14.25 3.09
N PHE A 45 19.98 15.52 3.42
CA PHE A 45 19.65 16.67 2.58
C PHE A 45 20.38 16.59 1.23
N TYR A 46 21.69 16.38 1.25
CA TYR A 46 22.48 16.22 0.03
C TYR A 46 21.95 15.07 -0.83
N HIS A 47 21.68 13.91 -0.22
CA HIS A 47 21.11 12.77 -0.91
C HIS A 47 19.76 13.08 -1.55
N PHE A 48 18.89 13.84 -0.87
CA PHE A 48 17.60 14.29 -1.43
C PHE A 48 17.78 15.15 -2.67
N PHE A 49 18.60 16.21 -2.60
CA PHE A 49 18.79 17.11 -3.74
C PHE A 49 19.51 16.43 -4.91
N HIS A 50 20.48 15.56 -4.62
CA HIS A 50 21.18 14.78 -5.63
C HIS A 50 20.25 13.79 -6.35
N CYS A 51 19.45 13.00 -5.62
CA CYS A 51 18.54 12.02 -6.22
C CYS A 51 17.41 12.64 -7.04
N ASN A 52 17.07 13.91 -6.80
CA ASN A 52 16.02 14.61 -7.55
C ASN A 52 16.59 15.62 -8.58
N ASN A 53 17.90 15.55 -8.89
CA ASN A 53 18.58 16.46 -9.83
C ASN A 53 18.33 17.96 -9.52
N ALA A 54 18.22 18.31 -8.24
CA ALA A 54 17.81 19.62 -7.78
C ALA A 54 18.88 20.32 -6.96
N MET A 55 20.16 20.01 -7.20
CA MET A 55 21.28 20.55 -6.42
C MET A 55 21.36 22.08 -6.49
N ASN A 56 20.94 22.66 -7.62
CA ASN A 56 20.87 24.10 -7.84
C ASN A 56 19.85 24.81 -6.94
N VAL A 57 18.87 24.10 -6.40
CA VAL A 57 17.91 24.63 -5.42
C VAL A 57 18.59 24.85 -4.07
N LEU A 58 19.53 23.96 -3.69
CA LEU A 58 20.28 24.07 -2.45
C LEU A 58 21.34 25.19 -2.52
N THR A 59 22.01 25.35 -3.65
CA THR A 59 23.15 26.28 -3.79
C THR A 59 22.77 27.68 -4.28
N ALA A 60 21.73 27.81 -5.10
CA ALA A 60 21.45 29.06 -5.82
C ALA A 60 19.97 29.47 -5.82
N LEU A 61 19.11 28.86 -4.99
CA LEU A 61 17.66 29.16 -4.92
C LEU A 61 16.99 29.22 -6.30
N ASN A 62 17.40 28.34 -7.21
CA ASN A 62 16.94 28.40 -8.59
C ASN A 62 15.46 27.96 -8.70
N ALA A 63 14.58 28.91 -9.01
CA ALA A 63 13.13 28.67 -9.12
C ALA A 63 12.77 27.66 -10.22
N ASN A 64 13.50 27.62 -11.33
CA ASN A 64 13.23 26.67 -12.43
C ASN A 64 13.56 25.24 -12.02
N SER A 65 14.71 25.05 -11.35
CA SER A 65 15.08 23.75 -10.78
C SER A 65 14.10 23.30 -9.71
N TYR A 66 13.59 24.24 -8.90
CA TYR A 66 12.57 23.94 -7.91
C TYR A 66 11.25 23.52 -8.53
N ARG A 67 10.76 24.21 -9.57
CA ARG A 67 9.53 23.83 -10.28
C ARG A 67 9.58 22.40 -10.82
N TYR A 68 10.72 22.01 -11.38
CA TYR A 68 10.93 20.63 -11.85
C TYR A 68 10.85 19.62 -10.70
N LEU A 69 11.53 19.91 -9.59
CA LEU A 69 11.45 19.09 -8.37
C LEU A 69 10.03 19.02 -7.81
N HIS A 70 9.32 20.14 -7.75
CA HIS A 70 7.95 20.22 -7.24
C HIS A 70 7.01 19.35 -8.08
N GLN A 71 7.02 19.52 -9.41
CA GLN A 71 6.23 18.71 -10.33
C GLN A 71 6.55 17.22 -10.19
N ASN A 72 7.83 16.85 -10.20
CA ASN A 72 8.23 15.45 -10.02
C ASN A 72 7.77 14.89 -8.66
N SER A 73 7.82 15.69 -7.61
CA SER A 73 7.43 15.27 -6.27
C SER A 73 5.92 15.03 -6.15
N LEU A 74 5.09 15.81 -6.87
CA LEU A 74 3.63 15.67 -6.90
C LEU A 74 3.19 14.34 -7.50
N TYR A 75 3.82 13.92 -8.60
CA TYR A 75 3.46 12.68 -9.30
C TYR A 75 4.15 11.43 -8.75
N GLN A 76 5.11 11.57 -7.82
CA GLN A 76 5.69 10.42 -7.16
C GLN A 76 4.67 9.76 -6.19
N PRO A 77 4.34 8.48 -6.37
CA PRO A 77 3.43 7.82 -5.46
C PRO A 77 4.07 7.70 -4.07
N THR A 78 3.32 8.10 -3.04
CA THR A 78 3.67 7.93 -1.63
C THR A 78 3.92 6.45 -1.31
N ARG A 79 4.62 6.16 -0.21
CA ARG A 79 4.79 4.78 0.25
C ARG A 79 3.45 4.05 0.42
N ARG A 80 2.43 4.76 0.93
CA ARG A 80 1.07 4.23 1.10
C ARG A 80 0.40 3.95 -0.24
N GLU A 81 0.54 4.87 -1.20
CA GLU A 81 0.04 4.65 -2.57
C GLU A 81 0.78 3.51 -3.24
N LYS A 82 2.11 3.42 -3.17
CA LYS A 82 2.87 2.27 -3.70
C LYS A 82 2.39 0.95 -3.09
N GLN A 83 2.17 0.91 -1.78
CA GLN A 83 1.60 -0.28 -1.12
C GLN A 83 0.19 -0.60 -1.63
N LEU A 84 -0.67 0.41 -1.78
CA LEU A 84 -2.01 0.23 -2.33
C LEU A 84 -1.99 -0.20 -3.79
N THR A 85 -1.10 0.36 -4.62
CA THR A 85 -0.97 0.03 -6.04
C THR A 85 -0.42 -1.38 -6.22
N VAL A 86 0.50 -1.84 -5.36
CA VAL A 86 0.94 -3.24 -5.32
C VAL A 86 -0.23 -4.15 -4.93
N VAL A 87 -0.97 -3.80 -3.87
CA VAL A 87 -2.14 -4.57 -3.42
C VAL A 87 -3.25 -4.61 -4.48
N LEU A 88 -3.50 -3.50 -5.19
CA LEU A 88 -4.51 -3.39 -6.23
C LEU A 88 -4.09 -4.06 -7.54
N LYS A 89 -2.83 -3.92 -7.97
CA LYS A 89 -2.31 -4.66 -9.11
C LYS A 89 -2.31 -6.16 -8.85
N ASP A 90 -1.93 -6.59 -7.64
CA ASP A 90 -2.04 -7.98 -7.22
C ASP A 90 -3.51 -8.42 -7.29
N ALA A 91 -4.46 -7.64 -6.76
CA ALA A 91 -5.88 -7.98 -6.79
C ALA A 91 -6.50 -8.04 -8.20
N VAL A 92 -6.05 -7.19 -9.13
CA VAL A 92 -6.57 -7.13 -10.52
C VAL A 92 -5.92 -8.19 -11.42
N LEU A 93 -4.61 -8.41 -11.31
CA LEU A 93 -3.88 -9.38 -12.14
C LEU A 93 -3.93 -10.80 -11.55
N SER A 94 -4.17 -10.91 -10.25
CA SER A 94 -4.20 -12.17 -9.51
C SER A 94 -5.11 -12.02 -8.28
N PRO A 95 -6.45 -12.02 -8.43
CA PRO A 95 -7.36 -11.86 -7.29
C PRO A 95 -6.94 -12.79 -6.16
N ALA A 96 -6.37 -12.18 -5.11
CA ALA A 96 -5.64 -12.89 -4.03
C ALA A 96 -6.54 -13.79 -3.20
N VAL A 97 -7.82 -13.86 -3.56
CA VAL A 97 -8.83 -14.68 -2.91
C VAL A 97 -8.73 -16.13 -3.41
N LEU A 98 -8.11 -16.42 -4.56
CA LEU A 98 -8.16 -17.76 -5.19
C LEU A 98 -6.83 -18.49 -5.43
N LYS A 99 -5.68 -17.93 -5.06
CA LYS A 99 -4.42 -18.69 -5.13
C LYS A 99 -3.68 -18.62 -3.80
N PRO A 100 -3.29 -19.77 -3.20
CA PRO A 100 -2.35 -19.75 -2.09
C PRO A 100 -1.13 -18.96 -2.58
N LYS A 101 -0.84 -17.82 -1.94
CA LYS A 101 0.37 -17.06 -2.25
C LYS A 101 1.54 -18.02 -2.06
N VAL A 102 2.17 -18.42 -3.16
CA VAL A 102 3.29 -19.39 -3.23
C VAL A 102 4.49 -18.99 -2.32
N TRP A 103 4.48 -17.76 -1.82
CA TRP A 103 5.59 -17.09 -1.15
C TRP A 103 5.45 -17.10 0.38
N ASP A 104 4.25 -17.28 0.94
CA ASP A 104 4.03 -17.25 2.39
C ASP A 104 3.35 -18.54 2.87
N LYS A 105 4.17 -19.59 2.99
CA LYS A 105 3.77 -20.91 3.50
C LYS A 105 3.46 -20.90 5.00
N SER A 106 3.58 -19.74 5.67
CA SER A 106 3.24 -19.58 7.08
C SER A 106 1.75 -19.24 7.30
N ILE A 107 0.97 -19.01 6.24
CA ILE A 107 -0.44 -18.64 6.36
C ILE A 107 -1.34 -19.58 5.55
N MET A 108 -2.40 -20.09 6.17
CA MET A 108 -3.41 -20.96 5.59
C MET A 108 -4.76 -20.23 5.48
N TYR A 109 -5.43 -20.36 4.32
CA TYR A 109 -6.68 -19.66 4.00
C TYR A 109 -7.85 -20.64 3.78
N PRO A 110 -8.41 -21.24 4.84
CA PRO A 110 -9.58 -22.10 4.73
C PRO A 110 -10.83 -21.30 4.32
N ARG A 111 -11.56 -21.81 3.32
CA ARG A 111 -12.85 -21.26 2.87
C ARG A 111 -14.00 -21.93 3.61
N TYR A 112 -14.94 -21.16 4.13
CA TYR A 112 -16.14 -21.68 4.81
C TYR A 112 -17.42 -21.07 4.23
N GLN A 113 -18.46 -21.88 4.06
CA GLN A 113 -19.79 -21.36 3.71
C GLN A 113 -20.46 -20.83 4.98
N PHE A 114 -20.91 -19.58 4.95
CA PHE A 114 -21.50 -18.88 6.11
C PHE A 114 -22.77 -19.59 6.63
N ASP A 115 -23.50 -20.25 5.72
CA ASP A 115 -24.77 -20.93 6.01
C ASP A 115 -24.63 -22.44 6.26
N ALA A 116 -23.41 -22.97 6.32
CA ALA A 116 -23.22 -24.41 6.53
C ALA A 116 -23.34 -24.76 8.03
N PRO A 117 -24.30 -25.62 8.45
CA PRO A 117 -24.57 -25.90 9.86
C PRO A 117 -23.51 -26.77 10.57
N ASN A 118 -22.33 -26.98 10.00
CA ASN A 118 -21.41 -28.02 10.45
C ASN A 118 -20.03 -27.49 10.86
N SER A 119 -19.95 -26.89 12.05
CA SER A 119 -18.67 -26.67 12.75
C SER A 119 -17.90 -27.99 12.98
N LYS A 120 -18.60 -29.13 13.00
CA LYS A 120 -18.04 -30.48 13.21
C LYS A 120 -17.21 -31.00 12.03
N THR A 121 -17.44 -30.53 10.80
CA THR A 121 -16.68 -30.99 9.62
C THR A 121 -15.45 -30.13 9.33
N LEU A 122 -15.36 -28.94 9.93
CA LEU A 122 -14.26 -28.00 9.70
C LEU A 122 -12.91 -28.58 10.14
N SER A 123 -12.85 -29.29 11.26
CA SER A 123 -11.62 -29.96 11.72
C SER A 123 -11.12 -31.01 10.73
N ILE A 124 -12.04 -31.80 10.15
CA ILE A 124 -11.75 -32.83 9.15
C ILE A 124 -11.29 -32.20 7.84
N GLN A 125 -11.99 -31.15 7.37
CA GLN A 125 -11.62 -30.42 6.15
C GLN A 125 -10.27 -29.71 6.30
N PHE A 126 -10.04 -29.09 7.45
CA PHE A 126 -8.79 -28.45 7.82
C PHE A 126 -7.61 -29.44 7.77
N TYR A 127 -7.77 -30.61 8.39
CA TYR A 127 -6.74 -31.64 8.35
C TYR A 127 -6.45 -32.15 6.93
N LYS A 128 -7.49 -32.30 6.09
CA LYS A 128 -7.31 -32.65 4.67
C LYS A 128 -6.51 -31.60 3.92
N TRP A 129 -6.83 -30.31 4.10
CA TRP A 129 -6.08 -29.22 3.47
C TRP A 129 -4.63 -29.15 3.95
N TRP A 130 -4.41 -29.26 5.26
CA TRP A 130 -3.07 -29.33 5.83
C TRP A 130 -2.24 -30.47 5.22
N LYS A 131 -2.84 -31.67 5.17
CA LYS A 131 -2.20 -32.88 4.64
C LYS A 131 -1.80 -32.72 3.17
N ASN A 132 -2.64 -32.08 2.36
CA ASN A 132 -2.43 -31.98 0.93
C ASN A 132 -1.41 -30.88 0.55
N TYR A 133 -1.41 -29.76 1.26
CA TYR A 133 -0.66 -28.57 0.83
C TYR A 133 0.53 -28.21 1.71
N TYR A 134 0.60 -28.70 2.95
CA TYR A 134 1.57 -28.24 3.95
C TYR A 134 2.38 -29.36 4.61
N LYS A 135 1.96 -30.63 4.49
CA LYS A 135 2.62 -31.78 5.14
C LYS A 135 4.01 -32.12 4.60
N ASN A 136 4.33 -31.72 3.37
CA ASN A 136 5.58 -32.12 2.70
C ASN A 136 6.78 -31.23 3.05
N GLU A 137 6.59 -30.12 3.77
CA GLU A 137 7.67 -29.24 4.17
C GLU A 137 7.85 -29.29 5.69
N LYS A 138 9.07 -29.06 6.17
CA LYS A 138 9.50 -29.10 7.58
C LYS A 138 8.73 -28.14 8.53
N ALA A 139 7.59 -27.60 8.10
CA ALA A 139 6.70 -26.74 8.87
C ALA A 139 5.95 -27.57 9.92
N SER A 140 6.17 -27.24 11.19
CA SER A 140 5.33 -27.75 12.28
C SER A 140 3.93 -27.12 12.20
N VAL A 141 2.89 -27.87 12.56
CA VAL A 141 1.49 -27.36 12.62
C VAL A 141 1.37 -26.10 13.48
N ARG A 142 2.27 -25.92 14.46
CA ARG A 142 2.26 -24.81 15.43
C ARG A 142 2.66 -23.45 14.84
N THR A 143 3.26 -23.41 13.65
CA THR A 143 3.79 -22.17 13.04
C THR A 143 2.90 -21.57 11.95
N ILE A 144 1.76 -22.19 11.63
CA ILE A 144 0.89 -21.70 10.55
C ILE A 144 -0.24 -20.85 11.12
N LYS A 145 -0.31 -19.59 10.66
CA LYS A 145 -1.40 -18.67 10.95
C LYS A 145 -2.60 -19.01 10.07
N ILE A 146 -3.79 -19.11 10.65
CA ILE A 146 -5.02 -19.43 9.92
C ILE A 146 -5.83 -18.15 9.70
N ARG A 147 -6.29 -17.92 8.46
CA ARG A 147 -7.21 -16.83 8.11
C ARG A 147 -8.43 -17.38 7.41
N LEU A 148 -9.56 -17.40 8.12
CA LEU A 148 -10.84 -17.85 7.58
C LEU A 148 -11.38 -16.87 6.55
N VAL A 149 -11.84 -17.39 5.42
CA VAL A 149 -12.44 -16.60 4.34
C VAL A 149 -13.82 -17.18 4.02
N ALA A 150 -14.83 -16.33 3.87
CA ALA A 150 -16.17 -16.78 3.48
C ALA A 150 -16.15 -17.28 2.02
N ASN A 151 -16.92 -18.32 1.73
CA ASN A 151 -17.10 -18.84 0.38
C ASN A 151 -18.14 -17.98 -0.34
N THR A 152 -17.68 -16.85 -0.86
CA THR A 152 -18.48 -15.95 -1.68
C THR A 152 -18.48 -16.42 -3.13
N ASN A 153 -19.59 -16.18 -3.84
CA ASN A 153 -19.68 -16.45 -5.28
C ASN A 153 -18.63 -15.58 -6.02
N GLU A 154 -17.93 -16.12 -7.02
CA GLU A 154 -16.86 -15.41 -7.75
C GLU A 154 -17.35 -14.07 -8.33
N THR A 155 -18.63 -14.01 -8.70
CA THR A 155 -19.29 -12.80 -9.19
C THR A 155 -19.48 -11.74 -8.12
N VAL A 156 -19.68 -12.11 -6.85
CA VAL A 156 -19.81 -11.16 -5.73
C VAL A 156 -18.44 -10.63 -5.30
N GLU A 157 -17.40 -11.46 -5.39
CA GLU A 157 -16.02 -11.08 -5.09
C GLU A 157 -15.51 -9.98 -6.02
N SER A 158 -15.79 -10.06 -7.33
CA SER A 158 -15.40 -9.02 -8.29
C SER A 158 -16.04 -7.67 -7.98
N TYR A 159 -17.27 -7.64 -7.46
CA TYR A 159 -17.94 -6.41 -7.04
C TYR A 159 -17.37 -5.81 -5.76
N LEU A 160 -16.88 -6.64 -4.83
CA LEU A 160 -16.26 -6.18 -3.58
C LEU A 160 -14.82 -5.68 -3.77
N VAL A 161 -14.16 -6.01 -4.89
CA VAL A 161 -12.83 -5.49 -5.25
C VAL A 161 -12.89 -4.00 -5.64
N HIS A 162 -14.05 -3.49 -6.06
CA HIS A 162 -14.23 -2.10 -6.45
C HIS A 162 -14.85 -1.27 -5.30
N LYS A 163 -14.20 -0.16 -4.89
CA LYS A 163 -14.74 0.78 -3.88
C LYS A 163 -16.11 1.38 -4.24
N LYS A 164 -16.49 1.35 -5.51
CA LYS A 164 -17.82 1.70 -5.99
C LYS A 164 -18.31 0.58 -6.93
N PRO A 165 -19.55 0.10 -6.75
CA PRO A 165 -20.13 -0.83 -7.72
C PRO A 165 -20.18 -0.16 -9.12
N PRO A 166 -20.00 -0.94 -10.20
CA PRO A 166 -20.14 -0.43 -11.55
C PRO A 166 -21.49 0.27 -11.73
N LYS A 167 -21.49 1.40 -12.46
CA LYS A 167 -22.68 2.24 -12.67
C LYS A 167 -23.86 1.42 -13.22
N GLU A 168 -23.56 0.40 -14.04
CA GLU A 168 -24.52 -0.53 -14.64
C GLU A 168 -25.39 -1.29 -13.63
N ILE A 169 -24.84 -1.64 -12.46
CA ILE A 169 -25.60 -2.32 -11.39
C ILE A 169 -26.54 -1.35 -10.71
N LEU A 170 -26.05 -0.15 -10.42
CA LEU A 170 -26.85 0.91 -9.78
C LEU A 170 -28.03 1.30 -10.68
N THR A 171 -27.81 1.39 -12.00
CA THR A 171 -28.86 1.75 -12.96
C THR A 171 -29.81 0.59 -13.32
N ARG A 172 -29.37 -0.67 -13.21
CA ARG A 172 -30.26 -1.83 -13.48
C ARG A 172 -31.34 -1.98 -12.41
N MET A 173 -31.00 -1.75 -11.14
CA MET A 173 -31.99 -1.83 -10.05
C MET A 173 -32.98 -0.65 -10.02
N GLU A 174 -32.63 0.51 -10.61
CA GLU A 174 -33.57 1.63 -10.74
C GLU A 174 -34.67 1.37 -11.79
N ASN A 175 -34.36 0.64 -12.86
CA ASN A 175 -35.32 0.38 -13.94
C ASN A 175 -36.30 -0.76 -13.67
N ASP A 176 -35.96 -1.71 -12.78
CA ASP A 176 -36.88 -2.78 -12.37
C ASP A 176 -37.99 -2.29 -11.42
N GLY A 177 -37.91 -1.04 -10.94
CA GLY A 177 -38.93 -0.38 -10.13
C GLY A 177 -40.01 0.38 -10.92
N HIS A 178 -39.98 0.34 -12.26
CA HIS A 178 -40.96 1.05 -13.12
C HIS A 178 -41.81 0.14 -14.00
N ASN A 179 -41.75 -1.18 -13.80
CA ASN A 179 -42.66 -2.15 -14.42
C ASN A 179 -43.36 -3.03 -13.38
N ARG A 180 -44.02 -2.41 -12.40
CA ARG A 180 -45.09 -3.01 -11.60
C ARG A 180 -46.21 -2.02 -11.36
#